data_AF-A0A2J8KI86-F1
#
_entry.id   AF-A0A2J8KI86-F1
#
_cell.length_a   1.000
_cell.length_b   1.000
_cell.length_c   1.000
_cell.angle_alpha   90.00
_cell.angle_beta   90.00
_cell.angle_gamma   90.00
#
_symmetry.space_group_name_H-M   'P 1'
#
loop_
_entity.id
_entity.type
_entity.pdbx_description
1 polymer ?
#
loop_
_entity_poly.entity_id
_entity_poly.type
_entity_poly.pdbx_seq_one_letter_code
_entity_poly.pdbx_strand_id
1 'polypeptide(L)' 'MSAQGDCEFLVQRARELVPQDLWAAKAWLITARSLYPADFNIQEGQRAMLDELGAFWAGVSDQGA' A
#
# COMPACT_ATOMS: atom_id res chain seq x y z
N MET A 1 -21.36 -13.19 0.43
CA MET A 1 -20.35 -12.56 -0.46
C MET A 1 -19.04 -12.64 0.28
N SER A 2 -18.07 -13.38 -0.28
CA SER A 2 -16.83 -13.75 0.41
C SER A 2 -15.83 -12.59 0.38
N ALA A 3 -15.85 -11.80 1.46
CA ALA A 3 -14.97 -10.66 1.73
C ALA A 3 -13.46 -10.90 1.51
N GLN A 4 -13.03 -12.16 1.54
CA GLN A 4 -11.63 -12.56 1.42
C GLN A 4 -11.07 -12.38 0.00
N GLY A 5 -11.87 -12.65 -1.04
CA GLY A 5 -11.42 -12.50 -2.44
C GLY A 5 -11.29 -11.03 -2.86
N ASP A 6 -12.17 -10.18 -2.32
CA ASP A 6 -12.13 -8.74 -2.55
C ASP A 6 -10.90 -8.09 -1.89
N CYS A 7 -10.51 -8.56 -0.71
CA CYS A 7 -9.30 -8.14 0.01
C CYS A 7 -8.02 -8.43 -0.79
N GLU A 8 -7.86 -9.68 -1.26
CA GLU A 8 -6.69 -10.09 -2.06
C GLU A 8 -6.57 -9.30 -3.36
N PHE A 9 -7.71 -9.05 -4.02
CA PHE A 9 -7.74 -8.24 -5.24
C PHE A 9 -7.22 -6.81 -5.01
N LEU A 10 -7.65 -6.14 -3.93
CA LEU A 10 -7.21 -4.78 -3.63
C LEU A 10 -5.70 -4.71 -3.34
N VAL A 11 -5.16 -5.68 -2.60
CA VAL A 11 -3.72 -5.77 -2.33
C VAL A 11 -2.93 -6.06 -3.60
N GLN A 12 -3.44 -6.95 -4.45
CA GLN A 12 -2.80 -7.26 -5.73
C GLN A 12 -2.76 -6.03 -6.64
N ARG A 13 -3.85 -5.26 -6.75
CA ARG A 13 -3.87 -4.02 -7.55
C ARG A 13 -2.93 -2.96 -7.02
N ALA A 14 -2.80 -2.83 -5.70
CA ALA A 14 -1.80 -1.95 -5.12
C ALA A 14 -0.38 -2.34 -5.54
N ARG A 15 -0.03 -3.63 -5.41
CA ARG A 15 1.31 -4.16 -5.76
C ARG A 15 1.68 -3.96 -7.22
N GLU A 16 0.73 -4.18 -8.14
CA GLU A 16 0.94 -3.95 -9.58
C GLU A 16 1.24 -2.47 -9.90
N LEU A 17 0.71 -1.55 -9.10
CA LEU A 17 0.84 -0.11 -9.31
C LEU A 17 2.06 0.50 -8.61
N VAL A 18 2.65 -0.13 -7.59
CA VAL A 18 3.86 0.37 -6.90
C VAL A 18 4.95 0.89 -7.85
N PRO A 19 5.35 0.18 -8.91
CA PRO A 19 6.41 0.66 -9.80
C PRO A 19 5.99 1.77 -10.77
N GLN A 20 4.69 2.01 -10.96
CA GLN A 20 4.17 2.94 -11.98
C GLN A 20 3.55 4.19 -11.37
N ASP A 21 2.71 4.01 -10.35
CA ASP A 21 1.95 5.05 -9.68
C ASP A 21 1.78 4.69 -8.20
N LEU A 22 2.70 5.21 -7.41
CA LEU A 22 2.74 5.02 -5.97
C LEU A 22 1.51 5.63 -5.27
N TRP A 23 0.91 6.69 -5.83
CA TRP A 23 -0.28 7.32 -5.25
C TRP A 23 -1.54 6.48 -5.48
N ALA A 24 -1.68 5.94 -6.69
CA ALA A 24 -2.76 4.99 -6.99
C ALA A 24 -2.63 3.74 -6.12
N ALA A 25 -1.43 3.17 -5.98
CA ALA A 25 -1.18 2.04 -5.10
C ALA A 25 -1.57 2.34 -3.63
N LYS A 26 -1.29 3.55 -3.11
CA LYS A 26 -1.72 3.98 -1.76
C LYS A 26 -3.23 3.99 -1.64
N ALA A 27 -3.93 4.55 -2.62
CA ALA A 27 -5.38 4.64 -2.59
C ALA A 27 -6.04 3.26 -2.53
N TRP A 28 -5.49 2.27 -3.26
CA TRP A 28 -5.95 0.88 -3.19
C TRP A 28 -5.75 0.28 -1.79
N LEU A 29 -4.57 0.42 -1.18
CA LEU A 29 -4.33 -0.10 0.18
C LEU A 29 -5.17 0.59 1.25
N ILE A 30 -5.37 1.91 1.16
CA ILE A 30 -6.25 2.65 2.07
C ILE A 30 -7.69 2.13 1.96
N THR A 31 -8.18 1.94 0.74
CA THR A 31 -9.51 1.38 0.47
C THR A 31 -9.63 -0.01 1.09
N ALA A 32 -8.62 -0.84 0.89
CA ALA A 32 -8.56 -2.19 1.41
C ALA A 32 -8.57 -2.20 2.95
N ARG A 33 -7.86 -1.29 3.61
CA ARG A 33 -7.91 -1.15 5.08
C ARG A 33 -9.26 -0.64 5.58
N SER A 34 -9.88 0.31 4.88
CA SER A 34 -11.20 0.81 5.26
C SER A 34 -12.27 -0.27 5.21
N LEU A 35 -12.17 -1.20 4.24
CA LEU A 35 -13.11 -2.31 4.07
C LEU A 35 -12.78 -3.52 4.96
N TYR A 36 -11.50 -3.79 5.20
CA TYR A 36 -11.02 -4.97 5.94
C TYR A 36 -10.05 -4.57 7.08
N PRO A 37 -10.53 -3.83 8.09
CA PRO A 37 -9.67 -3.28 9.14
C PRO A 37 -9.03 -4.34 10.05
N ALA A 38 -9.61 -5.54 10.13
CA ALA A 38 -9.09 -6.65 10.94
C ALA A 38 -8.15 -7.59 10.17
N ASP A 39 -7.94 -7.38 8.87
CA ASP A 39 -7.12 -8.27 8.05
C ASP A 39 -5.64 -7.92 8.21
N PHE A 40 -4.85 -8.90 8.65
CA PHE A 40 -3.42 -8.75 8.91
C PHE A 40 -2.62 -8.50 7.61
N ASN A 41 -3.05 -9.11 6.50
CA ASN A 41 -2.34 -9.01 5.22
C ASN A 41 -2.36 -7.57 4.67
N ILE A 42 -3.46 -6.86 4.94
CA ILE A 42 -3.66 -5.45 4.57
C ILE A 42 -2.78 -4.54 5.43
N GLN A 43 -2.68 -4.83 6.73
CA GLN A 43 -1.84 -4.09 7.65
C GLN A 43 -0.36 -4.23 7.30
N GLU A 44 0.11 -5.44 7.03
CA GLU A 44 1.48 -5.73 6.57
C GLU A 44 1.77 -5.07 5.21
N GLY A 45 0.86 -5.20 4.23
CA GLY A 45 1.03 -4.59 2.91
C GLY A 45 1.10 -3.06 2.98
N GLN A 46 0.27 -2.44 3.80
CA GLN A 46 0.33 -1.00 4.03
C GLN A 46 1.62 -0.60 4.77
N ARG A 47 2.06 -1.37 5.76
CA ARG A 47 3.29 -1.12 6.51
C ARG A 47 4.50 -1.14 5.60
N ALA A 48 4.66 -2.20 4.81
CA ALA A 48 5.76 -2.35 3.85
C ALA A 48 5.80 -1.20 2.84
N MET A 49 4.64 -0.81 2.30
CA MET A 49 4.57 0.27 1.33
C MET A 49 4.83 1.66 1.96
N LEU A 50 4.40 1.88 3.20
CA LEU A 50 4.74 3.10 3.95
C LEU A 50 6.24 3.16 4.26
N ASP A 51 6.89 2.03 4.52
CA ASP A 51 8.34 1.96 4.71
C ASP A 51 9.09 2.25 3.40
N GLU A 52 8.65 1.72 2.25
CA GLU A 52 9.22 2.06 0.94
C GLU A 52 9.07 3.55 0.60
N LEU A 53 7.90 4.12 0.89
CA LEU A 53 7.67 5.55 0.79
C LEU A 53 8.56 6.34 1.75
N GLY A 54 8.70 5.89 2.99
CA GLY A 54 9.58 6.51 3.98
C GLY A 54 11.04 6.54 3.50
N ALA A 55 11.53 5.44 2.93
CA ALA A 55 12.85 5.36 2.34
C ALA A 55 13.01 6.28 1.11
N PHE A 56 11.99 6.35 0.24
CA PHE A 56 11.98 7.27 -0.89
C PHE A 56 12.06 8.74 -0.45
N TRP A 57 11.24 9.15 0.52
CA TRP A 57 11.25 10.52 1.04
C TRP A 57 12.51 10.83 1.85
N ALA A 58 13.06 9.86 2.60
CA ALA A 58 14.33 10.01 3.29
C ALA A 58 15.49 10.26 2.29
N GLY A 59 15.51 9.53 1.16
CA GLY A 59 16.50 9.73 0.10
C GLY A 59 16.31 11.04 -0.69
N VAL A 60 15.09 11.59 -0.73
CA VAL A 60 14.83 12.94 -1.27
C VAL A 60 15.28 14.02 -0.28
N SER A 61 15.11 13.80 1.03
CA SER A 61 15.60 14.72 2.06
C SER A 61 17.13 14.81 2.15
N ASP A 62 17.84 13.71 1.88
CA ASP A 62 19.32 13.67 1.92
C ASP A 62 20.00 14.40 0.75
N GLN A 63 19.29 14.57 -0.39
CA GLN A 63 19.79 15.32 -1.56
C GLN A 63 19.72 16.86 -1.39
N GLY A 64 19.37 17.34 -0.20
CA GLY A 64 19.35 18.75 0.16
C GLY A 64 20.37 19.10 1.25
N ALA A 65 21.66 19.09 0.93
CA ALA A 65 22.71 19.76 1.70
C ALA A 65 23.80 20.30 0.76
#